data_AF-Q7NGV1-F1
#
_entry.id   AF-Q7NGV1-F1
#
_cell.length_a   1.000
_cell.length_b   1.000
_cell.length_c   1.000
_cell.angle_alpha   90.00
_cell.angle_beta   90.00
_cell.angle_gamma   90.00
#
_symmetry.space_group_name_H-M   'P 1'
#
loop_
_entity.id
_entity.type
_entity.pdbx_description
1 polymer ?
#
loop_
_entity_poly.entity_id
_entity_poly.type
_entity_poly.pdbx_seq_one_letter_code
_entity_poly.pdbx_strand_id
1 'polypeptide(L)'
;MRRRVAVGFLLGMVWAWPLRANERELFEVTMRRGQPFVSLMSVAQAFQANLRIIPDERAVNLQFDNQEASITDGTVLTLNRQLVVLSVAPYWRGGELFVPLDAVQKIFYVTVHWRIHTRQVAFSPALPPLQAQPRR
;
A
#
# COMPACT_ATOMS: atom_id res chain seq x y z
N MET A 1 19.74 20.82 -49.35
CA MET A 1 20.15 22.11 -48.74
C MET A 1 19.29 22.38 -47.51
N ARG A 2 19.97 22.67 -46.38
CA ARG A 2 19.61 23.49 -45.19
C ARG A 2 18.17 23.44 -44.64
N ARG A 3 17.96 22.92 -43.41
CA ARG A 3 18.07 23.61 -42.07
C ARG A 3 17.05 24.76 -41.96
N ARG A 4 16.12 24.76 -41.00
CA ARG A 4 16.21 25.20 -39.57
C ARG A 4 14.74 25.42 -39.11
N VAL A 5 14.24 25.35 -37.87
CA VAL A 5 14.76 25.49 -36.50
C VAL A 5 13.82 24.71 -35.56
N ALA A 6 14.38 24.20 -34.46
CA ALA A 6 13.70 23.69 -33.26
C ALA A 6 13.02 24.81 -32.44
N VAL A 7 12.56 24.42 -31.24
CA VAL A 7 12.11 25.20 -30.05
C VAL A 7 10.61 25.00 -29.81
N GLY A 8 10.12 24.49 -28.69
CA GLY A 8 10.78 24.29 -27.39
C GLY A 8 10.17 23.15 -26.58
N PHE A 9 11.07 22.43 -25.91
CA PHE A 9 10.82 21.60 -24.75
C PHE A 9 10.92 22.50 -23.52
N LEU A 10 9.85 22.62 -22.74
CA LEU A 10 9.87 22.90 -21.31
C LEU A 10 8.66 22.16 -20.73
N LEU A 11 8.82 20.87 -20.42
CA LEU A 11 8.94 20.38 -19.04
C LEU A 11 7.80 20.85 -18.13
N GLY A 12 6.56 20.51 -18.51
CA GLY A 12 5.47 20.32 -17.56
C GLY A 12 5.62 18.98 -16.85
N MET A 13 6.59 18.90 -15.95
CA MET A 13 6.84 17.72 -15.12
C MET A 13 5.77 17.66 -14.02
N VAL A 14 4.57 17.20 -14.36
CA VAL A 14 3.56 16.78 -13.37
C VAL A 14 3.85 15.31 -13.04
N TRP A 15 4.92 15.06 -12.29
CA TRP A 15 5.26 13.75 -11.76
C TRP A 15 4.89 13.72 -10.28
N ALA A 16 3.66 13.29 -10.00
CA ALA A 16 3.28 12.53 -8.81
C ALA A 16 1.76 12.43 -8.82
N TRP A 17 1.23 11.22 -9.06
CA TRP A 17 0.13 10.63 -8.29
C TRP A 17 -0.35 9.35 -8.96
N PRO A 18 -0.09 8.19 -8.33
CA PRO A 18 -0.99 7.07 -8.43
C PRO A 18 -1.41 6.66 -7.01
N LEU A 19 -2.16 7.54 -6.32
CA LEU A 19 -3.08 7.09 -5.29
C LEU A 19 -4.49 7.35 -5.83
N ARG A 20 -4.96 6.39 -6.65
CA ARG A 20 -6.35 6.36 -7.15
C ARG A 20 -7.32 5.71 -6.17
N ALA A 21 -6.87 5.30 -4.99
CA ALA A 21 -7.77 5.03 -3.89
C ALA A 21 -8.40 6.37 -3.50
N ASN A 22 -9.69 6.52 -3.80
CA ASN A 22 -10.45 7.69 -3.37
C ASN A 22 -10.35 7.73 -1.84
N GLU A 23 -9.98 8.86 -1.22
CA GLU A 23 -9.80 9.00 0.25
C GLU A 23 -11.06 8.61 1.08
N ARG A 24 -12.16 8.29 0.39
CA ARG A 24 -13.46 7.89 0.90
C ARG A 24 -13.72 6.38 0.83
N GLU A 25 -12.82 5.59 0.25
CA GLU A 25 -13.02 4.14 0.17
C GLU A 25 -12.85 3.51 1.55
N LEU A 26 -13.91 2.83 1.99
CA LEU A 26 -13.99 2.19 3.30
C LEU A 26 -13.86 0.69 3.10
N PHE A 27 -12.90 0.09 3.81
CA PHE A 27 -12.68 -1.34 3.79
C PHE A 27 -13.29 -1.96 5.04
N GLU A 28 -13.99 -3.07 4.87
CA GLU A 28 -14.44 -3.88 5.98
C GLU A 28 -13.25 -4.51 6.69
N VAL A 29 -13.30 -4.47 8.02
CA VAL A 29 -12.26 -5.06 8.85
C VAL A 29 -12.80 -6.27 9.59
N THR A 30 -12.06 -7.36 9.49
CA THR A 30 -12.28 -8.55 10.28
C THR A 30 -11.49 -8.45 11.58
N MET A 31 -12.18 -8.57 12.72
CA MET A 31 -11.53 -8.68 14.02
C MET A 31 -11.16 -10.12 14.30
N ARG A 32 -9.88 -10.38 14.63
CA ARG A 32 -9.40 -11.70 15.07
C ARG A 32 -8.50 -11.54 16.27
N ARG A 33 -8.84 -12.19 17.39
CA ARG A 33 -8.12 -12.08 18.68
C ARG A 33 -7.87 -10.62 19.11
N GLY A 34 -8.86 -9.76 18.91
CA GLY A 34 -8.78 -8.33 19.25
C GLY A 34 -7.97 -7.47 18.27
N GLN A 35 -7.42 -8.05 17.20
CA GLN A 35 -6.63 -7.33 16.20
C GLN A 35 -7.42 -7.12 14.91
N PRO A 36 -7.32 -5.94 14.27
CA PRO A 36 -7.99 -5.64 13.01
C PRO A 36 -7.21 -6.17 11.80
N PHE A 37 -7.91 -6.84 10.89
CA PHE A 37 -7.37 -7.35 9.63
C PHE A 37 -8.21 -6.91 8.44
N VAL A 38 -7.57 -6.72 7.29
CA VAL A 38 -8.22 -6.43 6.01
C VAL A 38 -7.82 -7.44 4.95
N SER A 39 -8.69 -7.64 3.96
CA SER A 39 -8.36 -8.44 2.78
C SER A 39 -7.31 -7.71 1.96
N LEU A 40 -6.14 -8.34 1.78
CA LEU A 40 -5.06 -7.76 0.99
C LEU A 40 -5.47 -7.58 -0.47
N MET A 41 -6.31 -8.46 -1.02
CA MET A 41 -6.77 -8.33 -2.41
C MET A 41 -7.68 -7.13 -2.59
N SER A 42 -8.61 -6.88 -1.68
CA SER A 42 -9.48 -5.69 -1.76
C SER A 42 -8.66 -4.40 -1.73
N VAL A 43 -7.66 -4.33 -0.83
CA VAL A 43 -6.75 -3.18 -0.76
C VAL A 43 -5.91 -3.08 -2.03
N ALA A 44 -5.28 -4.18 -2.48
CA ALA A 44 -4.47 -4.16 -3.70
C ALA A 44 -5.28 -3.72 -4.92
N GLN A 45 -6.52 -4.18 -5.06
CA GLN A 45 -7.42 -3.78 -6.14
C GLN A 45 -7.74 -2.29 -6.09
N ALA A 46 -8.08 -1.74 -4.91
CA ALA A 46 -8.37 -0.32 -4.73
C ALA A 46 -7.16 0.57 -5.05
N PHE A 47 -5.97 0.12 -4.67
CA PHE A 47 -4.70 0.81 -4.94
C PHE A 47 -4.12 0.50 -6.32
N GLN A 48 -4.80 -0.33 -7.12
CA GLN A 48 -4.34 -0.79 -8.44
C GLN A 48 -2.95 -1.44 -8.40
N ALA A 49 -2.63 -2.10 -7.29
CA ALA A 49 -1.40 -2.86 -7.11
C ALA A 49 -1.47 -4.20 -7.84
N ASN A 50 -0.34 -4.64 -8.37
CA ASN A 50 -0.25 -5.97 -8.99
C ASN A 50 -0.03 -7.01 -7.88
N LEU A 51 -1.01 -7.88 -7.68
CA LEU A 51 -0.98 -8.92 -6.66
C LEU A 51 -0.92 -10.30 -7.33
N ARG A 52 0.09 -11.09 -6.98
CA ARG A 52 0.25 -12.48 -7.41
C ARG A 52 0.26 -13.40 -6.21
N ILE A 53 -0.68 -14.33 -6.18
CA ILE A 53 -0.74 -15.40 -5.18
C ILE A 53 0.15 -16.55 -5.65
N ILE A 54 0.92 -17.13 -4.72
CA ILE A 54 1.74 -18.33 -4.91
C ILE A 54 1.13 -19.41 -4.00
N PRO A 55 0.21 -20.24 -4.52
CA PRO A 55 -0.59 -21.15 -3.69
C PRO A 55 0.26 -22.18 -2.94
N ASP A 56 1.26 -22.75 -3.61
CA ASP A 56 2.11 -23.82 -3.08
C ASP A 56 2.94 -23.35 -1.87
N GLU A 57 3.27 -22.06 -1.83
CA GLU A 57 4.10 -21.45 -0.78
C GLU A 57 3.27 -20.67 0.24
N ARG A 58 1.94 -20.61 0.07
CA ARG A 58 1.05 -19.73 0.86
C ARG A 58 1.58 -18.30 0.95
N ALA A 59 2.11 -17.82 -0.17
CA ALA A 59 2.76 -16.52 -0.27
C ALA A 59 2.00 -15.60 -1.25
N VAL A 60 2.18 -14.31 -1.05
CA VAL A 60 1.68 -13.26 -1.94
C VAL A 60 2.83 -12.33 -2.28
N ASN A 61 3.04 -12.11 -3.59
CA ASN A 61 3.91 -11.05 -4.08
C ASN A 61 3.04 -9.88 -4.56
N LEU A 62 3.41 -8.68 -4.16
CA LEU A 62 2.68 -7.46 -4.45
C LEU A 62 3.65 -6.40 -4.99
N GLN A 63 3.25 -5.73 -6.06
CA GLN A 63 3.99 -4.60 -6.61
C GLN A 63 3.12 -3.34 -6.61
N PHE A 64 3.62 -2.28 -5.97
CA PHE A 64 2.93 -0.98 -5.84
C PHE A 64 3.94 0.17 -5.82
N ASP A 65 3.78 1.18 -6.68
CA ASP A 65 4.61 2.40 -6.75
C ASP A 65 6.14 2.15 -6.58
N ASN A 66 6.67 1.24 -7.41
CA ASN A 66 8.06 0.75 -7.39
C ASN A 66 8.50 -0.03 -6.14
N GLN A 67 7.58 -0.34 -5.23
CA GLN A 67 7.80 -1.25 -4.13
C GLN A 67 7.44 -2.68 -4.52
N GLU A 68 8.25 -3.63 -4.08
CA GLU A 68 7.97 -5.06 -4.15
C GLU A 68 7.82 -5.60 -2.73
N ALA A 69 6.66 -6.16 -2.42
CA ALA A 69 6.37 -6.79 -1.15
C ALA A 69 6.15 -8.30 -1.35
N SER A 70 6.75 -9.13 -0.50
CA SER A 70 6.46 -10.56 -0.42
C SER A 70 6.00 -10.89 1.00
N ILE A 71 4.83 -11.50 1.11
CA ILE A 71 4.13 -11.77 2.36
C ILE A 71 3.82 -13.25 2.43
N THR A 72 4.19 -13.89 3.54
CA THR A 72 3.87 -15.27 3.86
C THR A 72 2.94 -15.32 5.08
N ASP A 73 2.62 -16.51 5.60
CA ASP A 73 1.79 -16.67 6.80
C ASP A 73 2.52 -16.39 8.14
N GLY A 74 3.72 -15.80 8.07
CA GLY A 74 4.52 -15.38 9.23
C GLY A 74 4.41 -13.89 9.58
N THR A 75 5.06 -13.49 10.68
CA THR A 75 5.13 -12.08 11.12
C THR A 75 6.19 -11.27 10.37
N VAL A 76 6.83 -11.82 9.35
CA VAL A 76 7.89 -11.15 8.61
C VAL A 76 7.45 -11.06 7.16
N LEU A 77 7.40 -9.83 6.63
CA LEU A 77 7.28 -9.60 5.20
C LEU A 77 8.62 -9.08 4.66
N THR A 78 8.83 -9.27 3.37
CA THR A 78 9.95 -8.67 2.66
C THR A 78 9.44 -7.47 1.88
N LEU A 79 10.01 -6.29 2.09
CA LEU A 79 9.71 -5.07 1.33
C LEU A 79 11.00 -4.58 0.68
N ASN A 80 11.06 -4.53 -0.65
CA ASN A 80 12.27 -4.15 -1.40
C ASN A 80 13.53 -4.89 -0.93
N ARG A 81 13.40 -6.22 -0.71
CA ARG A 81 14.45 -7.12 -0.17
C ARG A 81 14.86 -6.84 1.29
N GLN A 82 14.15 -5.98 2.01
CA GLN A 82 14.34 -5.75 3.43
C GLN A 82 13.29 -6.49 4.25
N LEU A 83 13.69 -7.10 5.35
CA LEU A 83 12.77 -7.78 6.26
C LEU A 83 12.07 -6.75 7.16
N VAL A 84 10.74 -6.81 7.21
CA VAL A 84 9.91 -5.95 8.04
C VAL A 84 9.01 -6.81 8.92
N VAL A 85 9.09 -6.57 10.24
CA VAL A 85 8.29 -7.30 11.22
C VAL A 85 6.88 -6.67 11.31
N LEU A 86 5.87 -7.52 11.29
CA LEU A 86 4.46 -7.19 11.48
C LEU A 86 4.05 -7.32 12.94
N SER A 87 3.04 -6.55 13.32
CA SER A 87 2.45 -6.61 14.66
C SER A 87 1.91 -8.01 15.01
N VAL A 88 1.29 -8.67 14.03
CA VAL A 88 0.74 -10.03 14.12
C VAL A 88 0.85 -10.74 12.78
N ALA A 89 0.82 -12.06 12.79
CA ALA A 89 0.86 -12.86 11.56
C ALA A 89 -0.43 -12.65 10.75
N PRO A 90 -0.33 -12.47 9.42
CA PRO A 90 -1.47 -12.51 8.53
C PRO A 90 -2.04 -13.93 8.48
N TYR A 91 -3.22 -14.11 7.89
CA TYR A 91 -3.82 -15.44 7.79
C TYR A 91 -4.65 -15.63 6.54
N TRP A 92 -4.72 -16.88 6.08
CA TRP A 92 -5.54 -17.27 4.95
C TRP A 92 -6.97 -17.63 5.38
N ARG A 93 -7.97 -17.17 4.63
CA ARG A 93 -9.38 -17.57 4.77
C ARG A 93 -10.04 -17.57 3.40
N GLY A 94 -10.58 -18.70 2.96
CA GLY A 94 -11.32 -18.78 1.69
C GLY A 94 -10.48 -18.43 0.46
N GLY A 95 -9.17 -18.74 0.47
CA GLY A 95 -8.25 -18.37 -0.62
C GLY A 95 -7.77 -16.92 -0.56
N GLU A 96 -8.22 -16.16 0.44
CA GLU A 96 -7.84 -14.77 0.64
C GLU A 96 -6.83 -14.60 1.78
N LEU A 97 -5.79 -13.78 1.56
CA LEU A 97 -4.87 -13.36 2.61
C LEU A 97 -5.40 -12.12 3.34
N PHE A 98 -5.64 -12.28 4.64
CA PHE A 98 -5.99 -11.20 5.56
C PHE A 98 -4.75 -10.72 6.29
N VAL A 99 -4.44 -9.44 6.16
CA VAL A 99 -3.24 -8.82 6.73
C VAL A 99 -3.59 -7.83 7.84
N PRO A 100 -2.72 -7.64 8.84
CA PRO A 100 -2.93 -6.60 9.83
C PRO A 100 -2.77 -5.21 9.20
N LEU A 101 -3.40 -4.20 9.81
CA LEU A 101 -3.39 -2.83 9.28
C LEU A 101 -1.98 -2.24 9.15
N ASP A 102 -1.03 -2.64 10.00
CA ASP A 102 0.36 -2.17 9.92
C ASP A 102 1.08 -2.70 8.67
N ALA A 103 0.71 -3.88 8.15
CA ALA A 103 1.21 -4.36 6.87
C ALA A 103 0.80 -3.43 5.73
N VAL A 104 -0.47 -3.01 5.70
CA VAL A 104 -0.99 -2.08 4.68
C VAL A 104 -0.28 -0.73 4.76
N GLN A 105 -0.13 -0.19 5.96
CA GLN A 105 0.62 1.05 6.18
C GLN A 105 2.04 1.00 5.61
N LYS A 106 2.75 -0.12 5.82
CA LYS A 106 4.13 -0.31 5.36
C LYS A 106 4.23 -0.48 3.83
N ILE A 107 3.35 -1.29 3.24
CA ILE A 107 3.38 -1.63 1.81
C ILE A 107 2.91 -0.47 0.93
N PHE A 108 1.84 0.22 1.34
CA PHE A 108 1.23 1.27 0.51
C PHE A 108 1.65 2.68 0.93
N TYR A 109 2.46 2.80 1.97
CA TYR A 109 2.90 4.09 2.53
C TYR A 109 1.71 5.03 2.84
N VAL A 110 0.76 4.51 3.63
CA VAL A 110 -0.50 5.19 3.95
C VAL A 110 -0.67 5.44 5.44
N THR A 111 -1.45 6.47 5.78
CA THR A 111 -2.01 6.65 7.11
C THR A 111 -3.30 5.85 7.25
N VAL A 112 -3.48 5.18 8.39
CA VAL A 112 -4.63 4.33 8.69
C VAL A 112 -5.64 5.10 9.53
N HIS A 113 -6.87 5.22 9.03
CA HIS A 113 -7.99 5.87 9.72
C HIS A 113 -9.00 4.82 10.16
N TRP A 114 -8.87 4.34 11.39
CA TRP A 114 -9.71 3.28 11.93
C TRP A 114 -11.02 3.82 12.54
N ARG A 115 -12.16 3.30 12.07
CA ARG A 115 -13.51 3.61 12.57
C ARG A 115 -14.03 2.43 13.38
N ILE A 116 -13.71 2.41 14.68
CA ILE A 116 -14.02 1.30 15.60
C ILE A 116 -15.51 0.93 15.57
N HIS A 117 -16.40 1.93 15.65
CA HIS A 117 -17.85 1.71 15.76
C HIS A 117 -18.46 1.02 14.53
N THR A 118 -17.95 1.29 13.34
CA THR A 118 -18.45 0.71 12.09
C THR A 118 -17.58 -0.45 11.58
N ARG A 119 -16.49 -0.77 12.29
CA ARG A 119 -15.48 -1.77 11.88
C ARG A 119 -14.96 -1.54 10.45
N GLN A 120 -14.72 -0.28 10.13
CA GLN A 120 -14.24 0.13 8.81
C GLN A 120 -12.91 0.86 8.93
N VAL A 121 -12.07 0.72 7.92
CA VAL A 121 -10.83 1.48 7.80
C VAL A 121 -10.82 2.27 6.50
N ALA A 122 -10.28 3.48 6.55
CA ALA A 122 -9.90 4.25 5.37
C ALA A 122 -8.39 4.48 5.37
N PHE A 123 -7.83 4.68 4.19
CA PHE A 123 -6.41 4.96 4.01
C PHE A 123 -6.23 6.30 3.31
N SER A 124 -5.26 7.08 3.76
CA SER A 124 -4.85 8.32 3.09
C SER A 124 -3.35 8.26 2.78
N PRO A 125 -2.85 9.01 1.78
CA PRO A 125 -1.41 9.15 1.57
C PRO A 125 -0.72 9.53 2.89
N ALA A 126 0.43 8.91 3.19
CA ALA A 126 1.27 9.44 4.26
C ALA A 126 1.85 10.78 3.80
N LEU A 127 1.51 11.86 4.51
CA LEU A 127 2.08 13.18 4.23
C LEU A 127 3.61 13.08 4.37
N PRO A 128 4.40 13.69 3.45
CA PRO A 128 5.82 13.85 3.71
C PRO A 128 5.99 14.62 5.03
N PRO A 129 7.02 14.30 5.84
CA PRO A 129 7.30 15.09 7.03
C PRO A 129 7.39 16.55 6.60
N LEU A 130 6.63 17.43 7.27
CA LEU A 130 6.76 18.88 7.11
C LEU A 130 8.25 19.19 7.28
N GLN A 131 8.95 19.44 6.16
CA GLN A 131 10.30 19.95 6.23
C GLN A 131 10.22 21.17 7.14
N ALA A 132 10.99 21.13 8.23
CA ALA A 132 11.06 22.19 9.21
C ALA A 132 11.13 23.51 8.44
N GLN A 133 10.05 24.28 8.47
CA GLN A 133 10.05 25.60 7.87
C GLN A 133 11.21 26.33 8.53
N PRO A 134 12.18 26.87 7.76
CA PRO A 134 13.20 27.70 8.37
C PRO A 134 12.45 28.82 9.09
N ARG A 135 12.55 28.84 10.42
CA ARG A 135 12.07 29.98 11.21
C ARG A 135 12.80 31.19 10.64
N ARG A 136 12.07 32.03 9.92
CA ARG A 136 12.53 33.37 9.55
C ARG A 136 12.45 34.27 10.76
#